data_AF-A0A812BM02-F1
#
_entry.id   AF-A0A812BM02-F1
#
_cell.length_a   1.000
_cell.length_b   1.000
_cell.length_c   1.000
_cell.angle_alpha   90.00
_cell.angle_beta   90.00
_cell.angle_gamma   90.00
#
_symmetry.space_group_name_H-M   'P 1'
#
loop_
_entity.id
_entity.type
_entity.pdbx_description
1 polymer ?
#
loop_
_entity_poly.entity_id
_entity_poly.type
_entity_poly.pdbx_seq_one_letter_code
_entity_poly.pdbx_strand_id
1 'polypeptide(L)'
;MAQKTFKLDEGTCLDRYIQTEIQAPFSFVSSAQELINLVARILHSSEFPYSVAEVVKSGSLGQGIALQKNLSDIDLVVYLNNYTVESITPEMTQILTKMHKTLLNAQLPGYRFISKDEYRLGIVLETQGQSFEVDLLPGVPISGSLQSIYTEMISLRGLVREHYSVIFVKLQILFIKQRMTKLKNLLQLMKYWTKVDAKSFGCRKFPSYAMCLIVIHTWEEHGKPQNFKMEKAFKAVLTTLFNYQQLHKVWFVNYDQSTWQCFGGCPR
;
A
#
# COMPACT_ATOMS: atom_id res chain seq x y z
N MET A 1 -21.69 -4.04 -11.40
CA MET A 1 -21.63 -3.00 -10.34
C MET A 1 -21.81 -1.64 -11.02
N ALA A 2 -22.70 -0.79 -10.52
CA ALA A 2 -22.83 0.58 -11.02
C ALA A 2 -21.49 1.32 -10.84
N GLN A 3 -21.02 2.01 -11.88
CA GLN A 3 -19.81 2.81 -11.82
C GLN A 3 -20.09 4.00 -10.88
N LYS A 4 -19.53 3.97 -9.67
CA LYS A 4 -19.54 5.13 -8.79
C LYS A 4 -18.78 6.25 -9.50
N THR A 5 -19.35 7.45 -9.52
CA THR A 5 -18.71 8.67 -10.03
C THR A 5 -18.52 9.62 -8.86
N PHE A 6 -17.45 10.41 -8.85
CA PHE A 6 -17.30 11.48 -7.86
C PHE A 6 -18.40 12.52 -8.09
N LYS A 7 -19.41 12.51 -7.21
CA LYS A 7 -20.47 13.52 -7.17
C LYS A 7 -20.51 14.08 -5.76
N LEU A 8 -20.32 15.39 -5.67
CA LEU A 8 -20.50 16.13 -4.44
C LEU A 8 -21.88 16.79 -4.52
N ASP A 9 -22.79 16.40 -3.63
CA ASP A 9 -24.14 16.98 -3.60
C ASP A 9 -24.08 18.47 -3.25
N GLU A 10 -24.99 19.25 -3.81
CA GLU A 10 -25.09 20.70 -3.51
C GLU A 10 -25.19 20.93 -1.99
N GLY A 11 -24.33 21.82 -1.47
CA GLY A 11 -24.27 22.14 -0.04
C GLY A 11 -23.42 21.21 0.82
N THR A 12 -22.88 20.12 0.28
CA THR A 12 -21.96 19.23 1.02
C THR A 12 -20.51 19.68 0.85
N CYS A 13 -19.80 19.95 1.95
CA CYS A 13 -18.36 20.22 1.90
C CYS A 13 -17.55 18.91 1.82
N LEU A 14 -16.34 18.98 1.25
CA LEU A 14 -15.51 17.78 1.07
C LEU A 14 -15.11 17.12 2.39
N ASP A 15 -14.92 17.89 3.46
CA ASP A 15 -14.63 17.32 4.78
C ASP A 15 -15.73 16.35 5.25
N ARG A 16 -17.01 16.72 5.05
CA ARG A 16 -18.15 15.85 5.40
C ARG A 16 -18.23 14.64 4.46
N TYR A 17 -18.09 14.85 3.16
CA TYR A 17 -18.12 13.77 2.17
C TYR A 17 -17.04 12.71 2.44
N ILE A 18 -15.84 13.13 2.82
CA ILE A 18 -14.76 12.22 3.19
C ILE A 18 -15.19 11.35 4.38
N GLN A 19 -15.74 11.96 5.42
CA GLN A 19 -16.15 11.25 6.65
C GLN A 19 -17.28 10.23 6.39
N THR A 20 -18.28 10.60 5.58
CA THR A 20 -19.49 9.78 5.41
C THR A 20 -19.38 8.76 4.28
N GLU A 21 -18.68 9.09 3.18
CA GLU A 21 -18.66 8.27 1.96
C GLU A 21 -17.32 7.60 1.68
N ILE A 22 -16.22 8.15 2.20
CA ILE A 22 -14.87 7.70 1.83
C ILE A 22 -14.19 6.92 2.95
N GLN A 23 -14.25 7.39 4.19
CA GLN A 23 -13.51 6.78 5.31
C GLN A 23 -14.06 5.42 5.70
N ALA A 24 -13.17 4.43 5.80
CA ALA A 24 -13.52 3.12 6.32
C ALA A 24 -14.10 3.24 7.75
N PRO A 25 -15.29 2.68 8.03
CA PRO A 25 -15.84 2.71 9.38
C PRO A 25 -14.99 1.83 10.30
N PHE A 26 -15.02 2.15 11.61
CA PHE A 26 -14.28 1.40 12.62
C PHE A 26 -14.58 -0.11 12.59
N SER A 27 -15.85 -0.48 12.40
CA SER A 27 -16.27 -1.89 12.31
C SER A 27 -15.55 -2.62 11.17
N PHE A 28 -15.46 -2.03 9.98
CA PHE A 28 -14.72 -2.61 8.84
C PHE A 28 -13.24 -2.81 9.16
N VAL A 29 -12.60 -1.82 9.79
CA VAL A 29 -11.19 -1.91 10.18
C VAL A 29 -10.97 -3.01 11.22
N SER A 30 -11.90 -3.16 12.17
CA SER A 30 -11.86 -4.20 13.20
C SER A 30 -12.02 -5.60 12.59
N SER A 31 -13.03 -5.82 11.74
CA SER A 31 -13.26 -7.11 11.08
C SER A 31 -12.07 -7.49 10.19
N ALA A 32 -11.49 -6.53 9.46
CA ALA A 32 -10.28 -6.75 8.69
C ALA A 32 -9.11 -7.18 9.59
N GLN A 33 -8.93 -6.55 10.75
CA GLN A 33 -7.84 -6.88 11.67
C GLN A 33 -7.96 -8.29 12.26
N GLU A 34 -9.18 -8.74 12.58
CA GLU A 34 -9.44 -10.11 13.04
C GLU A 34 -9.04 -11.16 12.00
N LEU A 35 -9.42 -10.92 10.74
CA LEU A 35 -9.11 -11.77 9.60
C LEU A 35 -7.60 -11.81 9.33
N ILE A 36 -6.92 -10.66 9.39
CA ILE A 36 -5.45 -10.58 9.26
C ILE A 36 -4.78 -11.40 10.37
N ASN A 37 -5.25 -11.29 11.61
CA ASN A 37 -4.71 -12.06 12.74
C ASN A 37 -4.92 -13.57 12.52
N LEU A 38 -6.04 -13.98 11.93
CA LEU A 38 -6.29 -15.38 11.59
C LEU A 38 -5.32 -15.89 10.51
N VAL A 39 -5.16 -15.15 9.41
CA VAL A 39 -4.19 -15.47 8.35
C VAL A 39 -2.77 -15.56 8.93
N ALA A 40 -2.37 -14.58 9.75
CA ALA A 40 -1.07 -14.58 10.39
C ALA A 40 -0.87 -15.83 11.26
N ARG A 41 -1.85 -16.20 12.11
CA ARG A 41 -1.76 -17.42 12.94
C ARG A 41 -1.55 -18.69 12.12
N ILE A 42 -2.26 -18.83 10.98
CA ILE A 42 -2.11 -19.99 10.10
C ILE A 42 -0.73 -20.03 9.47
N LEU A 43 -0.21 -18.90 8.99
CA LEU A 43 1.12 -18.84 8.37
C LEU A 43 2.25 -19.05 9.38
N HIS A 44 2.05 -18.78 10.67
CA HIS A 44 3.01 -19.12 11.73
C HIS A 44 2.88 -20.56 12.25
N SER A 45 1.87 -21.33 11.80
CA SER A 45 1.70 -22.72 12.22
C SER A 45 2.68 -23.66 11.50
N SER A 46 2.82 -24.88 12.02
CA SER A 46 3.63 -25.94 11.40
C SER A 46 3.10 -26.40 10.03
N GLU A 47 1.87 -26.05 9.65
CA GLU A 47 1.28 -26.37 8.35
C GLU A 47 1.85 -25.53 7.21
N PHE A 48 2.47 -24.39 7.53
CA PHE A 48 3.22 -23.61 6.55
C PHE A 48 4.70 -24.02 6.63
N PRO A 49 5.30 -24.53 5.53
CA PRO A 49 6.62 -25.15 5.59
C PRO A 49 7.79 -24.16 5.70
N TYR A 50 7.51 -22.85 5.69
CA TYR A 50 8.54 -21.81 5.81
C TYR A 50 8.43 -21.12 7.17
N SER A 51 9.57 -20.79 7.75
CA SER A 51 9.61 -20.03 9.00
C SER A 51 9.22 -18.58 8.74
N VAL A 52 8.12 -18.12 9.34
CA VAL A 52 7.63 -16.73 9.23
C VAL A 52 8.20 -15.91 10.38
N ALA A 53 8.84 -14.79 10.05
CA ALA A 53 9.32 -13.80 11.01
C ALA A 53 8.17 -12.93 11.50
N GLU A 54 7.34 -12.45 10.56
CA GLU A 54 6.26 -11.51 10.82
C GLU A 54 5.30 -11.44 9.63
N VAL A 55 4.04 -11.08 9.90
CA VAL A 55 3.06 -10.70 8.88
C VAL A 55 2.68 -9.24 9.09
N VAL A 56 2.97 -8.40 8.10
CA VAL A 56 2.77 -6.96 8.17
C VAL A 56 1.61 -6.53 7.30
N LYS A 57 0.67 -5.81 7.90
CA LYS A 57 -0.40 -5.10 7.20
C LYS A 57 0.17 -3.89 6.47
N SER A 58 0.17 -3.99 5.15
CA SER A 58 0.59 -2.97 4.21
C SER A 58 -0.61 -2.19 3.64
N GLY A 59 -0.34 -1.37 2.63
CA GLY A 59 -1.35 -0.65 1.88
C GLY A 59 -2.09 0.37 2.71
N SER A 60 -3.31 0.69 2.27
CA SER A 60 -4.10 1.74 2.90
C SER A 60 -4.53 1.41 4.32
N LEU A 61 -4.75 0.15 4.63
CA LEU A 61 -5.10 -0.26 5.98
C LEU A 61 -3.91 -0.12 6.94
N GLY A 62 -2.69 -0.47 6.50
CA GLY A 62 -1.45 -0.27 7.28
C GLY A 62 -1.10 1.21 7.46
N GLN A 63 -1.27 2.00 6.40
CA GLN A 63 -0.98 3.44 6.36
C GLN A 63 -2.01 4.30 7.12
N GLY A 64 -3.16 3.74 7.48
CA GLY A 64 -4.25 4.47 8.15
C GLY A 64 -5.03 5.40 7.22
N ILE A 65 -5.15 5.02 5.95
CA ILE A 65 -5.89 5.74 4.90
C ILE A 65 -6.85 4.79 4.14
N ALA A 66 -7.40 3.80 4.84
CA ALA A 66 -8.37 2.86 4.27
C ALA A 66 -9.65 3.60 3.84
N LEU A 67 -10.16 3.21 2.67
CA LEU A 67 -11.44 3.62 2.12
C LEU A 67 -12.55 2.63 2.51
N GLN A 68 -13.80 3.05 2.40
CA GLN A 68 -14.99 2.21 2.59
C GLN A 68 -15.02 0.96 1.69
N LYS A 69 -15.99 0.08 1.97
CA LYS A 69 -16.16 -1.26 1.38
C LYS A 69 -15.97 -1.29 -0.14
N ASN A 70 -15.32 -2.34 -0.63
CA ASN A 70 -15.01 -2.63 -2.04
C ASN A 70 -14.04 -1.62 -2.71
N LEU A 71 -13.44 -0.70 -1.94
CA LEU A 71 -12.44 0.25 -2.42
C LEU A 71 -11.11 0.15 -1.67
N SER A 72 -10.97 -0.81 -0.75
CA SER A 72 -9.72 -1.09 -0.04
C SER A 72 -9.41 -2.57 -0.08
N ASP A 73 -8.23 -2.85 -0.62
CA ASP A 73 -7.63 -4.17 -0.66
C ASP A 73 -6.72 -4.29 0.58
N ILE A 74 -6.54 -5.50 1.10
CA ILE A 74 -5.66 -5.77 2.22
C ILE A 74 -4.35 -6.32 1.67
N ASP A 75 -3.29 -5.52 1.73
CA ASP A 75 -1.95 -5.99 1.41
C ASP A 75 -1.28 -6.58 2.66
N LEU A 76 -0.84 -7.83 2.61
CA LEU A 76 -0.10 -8.51 3.66
C LEU A 76 1.30 -8.88 3.17
N VAL A 77 2.32 -8.31 3.80
CA VAL A 77 3.71 -8.72 3.57
C VAL A 77 4.05 -9.81 4.57
N VAL A 78 4.44 -10.98 4.07
CA VAL A 78 4.82 -12.15 4.87
C VAL A 78 6.34 -12.25 4.86
N TYR A 79 6.97 -11.81 5.95
CA TYR A 79 8.42 -11.86 6.08
C TYR A 79 8.87 -13.27 6.45
N LEU A 80 9.74 -13.87 5.64
CA LEU A 80 10.27 -15.21 5.86
C LEU A 80 11.68 -15.15 6.43
N ASN A 81 11.94 -15.97 7.44
CA ASN A 81 13.28 -16.16 8.00
C ASN A 81 14.16 -16.95 7.02
N ASN A 82 15.49 -16.83 7.18
CA ASN A 82 16.49 -17.61 6.45
C ASN A 82 16.54 -17.35 4.93
N TYR A 83 16.01 -16.21 4.47
CA TYR A 83 16.10 -15.77 3.09
C TYR A 83 16.87 -14.45 2.96
N THR A 84 17.49 -14.25 1.81
CA THR A 84 17.93 -12.96 1.28
C THR A 84 17.05 -12.60 0.08
N VAL A 85 17.17 -11.38 -0.44
CA VAL A 85 16.41 -10.99 -1.63
C VAL A 85 16.80 -11.87 -2.83
N GLU A 86 18.09 -12.12 -2.99
CA GLU A 86 18.60 -12.97 -4.07
C GLU A 86 18.12 -14.42 -3.93
N SER A 87 18.02 -14.95 -2.71
CA SER A 87 17.60 -16.34 -2.49
C SER A 87 16.08 -16.55 -2.49
N ILE A 88 15.27 -15.52 -2.12
CA ILE A 88 13.80 -15.66 -2.12
C ILE A 88 13.20 -15.56 -3.53
N THR A 89 13.76 -14.70 -4.40
CA THR A 89 13.22 -14.48 -5.74
C THR A 89 13.05 -15.76 -6.57
N PRO A 90 14.04 -16.68 -6.67
CA PRO A 90 13.86 -17.92 -7.43
C PRO A 90 12.85 -18.89 -6.78
N GLU A 91 12.64 -18.83 -5.47
CA GLU A 91 11.69 -19.70 -4.75
C GLU A 91 10.26 -19.13 -4.69
N MET A 92 10.04 -17.90 -5.13
CA MET A 92 8.81 -17.15 -4.93
C MET A 92 7.56 -17.91 -5.41
N THR A 93 7.63 -18.52 -6.60
CA THR A 93 6.51 -19.30 -7.15
C THR A 93 6.14 -20.49 -6.26
N GLN A 94 7.14 -21.15 -5.66
CA GLN A 94 6.93 -22.28 -4.76
C GLN A 94 6.37 -21.80 -3.41
N ILE A 95 6.91 -20.72 -2.86
CA ILE A 95 6.43 -20.08 -1.63
C ILE A 95 4.95 -19.72 -1.76
N LEU A 96 4.57 -18.99 -2.81
CA LEU A 96 3.18 -18.61 -3.08
C LEU A 96 2.26 -19.82 -3.25
N THR A 97 2.75 -20.89 -3.90
CA THR A 97 1.99 -22.13 -4.06
C THR A 97 1.74 -22.85 -2.74
N LYS A 98 2.74 -22.90 -1.87
CA LYS A 98 2.59 -23.48 -0.52
C LYS A 98 1.68 -22.62 0.34
N MET A 99 1.83 -21.30 0.29
CA MET A 99 0.95 -20.36 1.00
C MET A 99 -0.51 -20.55 0.61
N HIS A 100 -0.80 -20.62 -0.70
CA HIS A 100 -2.14 -20.92 -1.21
C HIS A 100 -2.70 -22.23 -0.68
N LYS A 101 -1.91 -23.31 -0.71
CA LYS A 101 -2.33 -24.62 -0.20
C LYS A 101 -2.59 -24.61 1.30
N THR A 102 -1.70 -24.01 2.10
CA THR A 102 -1.87 -23.91 3.55
C THR A 102 -3.13 -23.14 3.91
N LEU A 103 -3.38 -21.99 3.26
CA LEU A 103 -4.57 -21.17 3.52
C LEU A 103 -5.86 -21.85 3.06
N LEU A 104 -5.83 -22.58 1.93
CA LEU A 104 -6.96 -23.37 1.45
C LEU A 104 -7.29 -24.51 2.43
N ASN A 105 -6.28 -25.25 2.89
CA ASN A 105 -6.46 -26.38 3.81
C ASN A 105 -6.93 -25.95 5.20
N ALA A 106 -6.61 -24.73 5.62
CA ALA A 106 -7.08 -24.15 6.88
C ALA A 106 -8.58 -23.79 6.87
N GLN A 107 -9.29 -23.98 5.75
CA GLN A 107 -10.74 -23.72 5.60
C GLN A 107 -11.14 -22.32 6.09
N LEU A 108 -10.38 -21.31 5.66
CA LEU A 108 -10.63 -19.94 6.04
C LEU A 108 -12.04 -19.46 5.65
N PRO A 109 -12.70 -18.64 6.48
CA PRO A 109 -14.03 -18.10 6.19
C PRO A 109 -14.09 -17.40 4.82
N GLY A 110 -15.01 -17.86 3.96
CA GLY A 110 -15.23 -17.29 2.63
C GLY A 110 -14.04 -17.37 1.69
N TYR A 111 -13.10 -18.28 1.93
CA TYR A 111 -11.89 -18.41 1.12
C TYR A 111 -12.22 -18.62 -0.35
N ARG A 112 -11.72 -17.72 -1.20
CA ARG A 112 -11.79 -17.85 -2.65
C ARG A 112 -10.48 -17.38 -3.28
N PHE A 113 -9.91 -18.22 -4.14
CA PHE A 113 -8.76 -17.84 -4.94
C PHE A 113 -9.14 -16.77 -5.98
N ILE A 114 -8.34 -15.71 -6.10
CA ILE A 114 -8.49 -14.71 -7.18
C ILE A 114 -7.41 -14.93 -8.23
N SER A 115 -6.14 -14.85 -7.83
CA SER A 115 -5.01 -14.86 -8.75
C SER A 115 -3.70 -15.19 -8.05
N LYS A 116 -2.71 -15.63 -8.82
CA LYS A 116 -1.33 -15.76 -8.38
C LYS A 116 -0.45 -15.32 -9.55
N ASP A 117 0.43 -14.37 -9.29
CA ASP A 117 1.47 -13.95 -10.23
C ASP A 117 2.85 -14.33 -9.66
N GLU A 118 3.93 -13.78 -10.23
CA GLU A 118 5.30 -14.09 -9.82
C GLU A 118 5.57 -13.71 -8.36
N TYR A 119 4.85 -12.74 -7.78
CA TYR A 119 5.21 -12.11 -6.50
C TYR A 119 4.06 -11.99 -5.50
N ARG A 120 2.84 -12.30 -5.93
CA ARG A 120 1.63 -12.05 -5.16
C ARG A 120 0.65 -13.21 -5.26
N LEU A 121 0.03 -13.53 -4.13
CA LEU A 121 -1.14 -14.38 -4.03
C LEU A 121 -2.34 -13.52 -3.66
N GLY A 122 -3.32 -13.41 -4.55
CA GLY A 122 -4.59 -12.73 -4.30
C GLY A 122 -5.70 -13.71 -3.93
N ILE A 123 -6.34 -13.48 -2.79
CA ILE A 123 -7.47 -14.27 -2.28
C ILE A 123 -8.60 -13.35 -1.80
N VAL A 124 -9.79 -13.91 -1.66
CA VAL A 124 -10.90 -13.29 -0.92
C VAL A 124 -11.15 -14.07 0.35
N LEU A 125 -11.47 -13.33 1.40
CA LEU A 125 -11.88 -13.83 2.70
C LEU A 125 -13.12 -13.07 3.16
N GLU A 126 -14.00 -13.76 3.89
CA GLU A 126 -15.26 -13.17 4.35
C GLU A 126 -15.42 -13.31 5.86
N THR A 127 -15.80 -12.22 6.52
CA THR A 127 -16.10 -12.23 7.96
C THR A 127 -17.15 -11.18 8.28
N GLN A 128 -18.03 -11.46 9.24
CA GLN A 128 -19.08 -10.54 9.69
C GLN A 128 -19.92 -9.93 8.54
N GLY A 129 -20.21 -10.72 7.50
CA GLY A 129 -20.96 -10.28 6.31
C GLY A 129 -20.21 -9.30 5.40
N GLN A 130 -18.88 -9.21 5.51
CA GLN A 130 -18.01 -8.37 4.70
C GLN A 130 -17.01 -9.24 3.94
N SER A 131 -16.74 -8.87 2.69
CA SER A 131 -15.77 -9.53 1.82
C SER A 131 -14.53 -8.66 1.69
N PHE A 132 -13.35 -9.28 1.78
CA PHE A 132 -12.06 -8.61 1.74
C PHE A 132 -11.18 -9.27 0.68
N GLU A 133 -10.73 -8.48 -0.29
CA GLU A 133 -9.64 -8.90 -1.18
C GLU A 133 -8.32 -8.72 -0.42
N VAL A 134 -7.54 -9.81 -0.36
CA VAL A 134 -6.28 -9.89 0.37
C VAL A 134 -5.18 -10.31 -0.58
N ASP A 135 -4.17 -9.47 -0.70
CA ASP A 135 -2.96 -9.74 -1.45
C ASP A 135 -1.84 -10.11 -0.47
N LEU A 136 -1.28 -11.31 -0.62
CA LEU A 136 -0.14 -11.77 0.16
C LEU A 136 1.14 -11.68 -0.68
N LEU A 137 2.16 -11.02 -0.13
CA LEU A 137 3.46 -10.80 -0.76
C LEU A 137 4.56 -11.35 0.15
N PRO A 138 5.29 -12.40 -0.26
CA PRO A 138 6.45 -12.85 0.48
C PRO A 138 7.56 -11.79 0.45
N GLY A 139 8.25 -11.62 1.57
CA GLY A 139 9.35 -10.69 1.69
C GLY A 139 10.41 -11.21 2.65
N VAL A 140 11.50 -10.44 2.76
CA VAL A 140 12.61 -10.72 3.68
C VAL A 140 12.68 -9.62 4.74
N PRO A 141 12.80 -9.95 6.03
CA PRO A 141 12.93 -8.93 7.05
C PRO A 141 14.19 -8.10 6.83
N ILE A 142 14.10 -6.79 7.06
CA ILE A 142 15.25 -5.89 7.08
C ILE A 142 16.21 -6.40 8.15
N SER A 143 17.42 -6.79 7.74
CA SER A 143 18.52 -7.13 8.63
C SER A 143 19.71 -6.22 8.35
N GLY A 144 20.34 -5.70 9.41
CA GLY A 144 21.44 -4.74 9.29
C GLY A 144 21.02 -3.28 9.12
N SER A 145 21.95 -2.45 8.67
CA SER A 145 21.74 -1.00 8.52
C SER A 145 20.97 -0.66 7.24
N LEU A 146 20.23 0.45 7.23
CA LEU A 146 19.59 0.91 5.98
C LEU A 146 20.62 1.18 4.89
N GLN A 147 21.79 1.73 5.24
CA GLN A 147 22.86 2.04 4.28
C GLN A 147 23.34 0.79 3.52
N SER A 148 23.58 -0.31 4.23
CA SER A 148 24.00 -1.57 3.61
C SER A 148 22.93 -2.12 2.68
N ILE A 149 21.66 -2.06 3.08
CA ILE A 149 20.54 -2.56 2.28
C ILE A 149 20.35 -1.71 1.01
N TYR A 150 20.46 -0.39 1.10
CA TYR A 150 20.42 0.46 -0.09
C TYR A 150 21.60 0.19 -1.02
N THR A 151 22.80 -0.02 -0.47
CA THR A 151 24.00 -0.36 -1.26
C THR A 151 23.81 -1.67 -2.03
N GLU A 152 23.28 -2.71 -1.37
CA GLU A 152 22.92 -3.98 -2.00
C GLU A 152 21.86 -3.79 -3.10
N MET A 153 20.80 -3.04 -2.82
CA MET A 153 19.76 -2.72 -3.81
C MET A 153 20.32 -1.99 -5.04
N ILE A 154 21.27 -1.07 -4.85
CA ILE A 154 21.93 -0.33 -5.94
C ILE A 154 22.71 -1.27 -6.87
N SER A 155 23.37 -2.30 -6.32
CA SER A 155 24.13 -3.26 -7.14
C SER A 155 23.24 -4.20 -7.96
N LEU A 156 22.00 -4.43 -7.54
CA LEU A 156 21.06 -5.35 -8.19
C LEU A 156 20.36 -4.72 -9.40
N ARG A 157 19.73 -5.48 -10.29
CA ARG A 157 18.97 -4.96 -11.45
C ARG A 157 17.66 -5.72 -11.67
N GLY A 158 16.78 -5.12 -12.47
CA GLY A 158 15.51 -5.71 -12.88
C GLY A 158 14.61 -6.05 -11.70
N LEU A 159 13.87 -7.14 -11.83
CA LEU A 159 12.82 -7.57 -10.90
C LEU A 159 13.33 -7.81 -9.47
N VAL A 160 14.57 -8.29 -9.31
CA VAL A 160 15.20 -8.50 -7.99
C VAL A 160 15.33 -7.18 -7.23
N ARG A 161 15.68 -6.08 -7.92
CA ARG A 161 15.74 -4.75 -7.31
C ARG A 161 14.34 -4.28 -6.90
N GLU A 162 13.33 -4.55 -7.71
CA GLU A 162 11.95 -4.11 -7.43
C GLU A 162 11.35 -4.77 -6.18
N HIS A 163 11.85 -5.95 -5.78
CA HIS A 163 11.43 -6.65 -4.55
C HIS A 163 11.72 -5.89 -3.27
N TYR A 164 12.71 -4.99 -3.30
CA TYR A 164 13.00 -4.15 -2.16
C TYR A 164 11.84 -3.23 -1.78
N SER A 165 10.89 -2.97 -2.69
CA SER A 165 9.65 -2.27 -2.35
C SER A 165 8.85 -2.99 -1.26
N VAL A 166 8.82 -4.33 -1.26
CA VAL A 166 8.18 -5.17 -0.24
C VAL A 166 8.98 -5.16 1.07
N ILE A 167 10.31 -5.15 0.96
CA ILE A 167 11.22 -5.10 2.12
C ILE A 167 11.05 -3.78 2.88
N PHE A 168 10.97 -2.67 2.16
CA PHE A 168 10.82 -1.34 2.72
C PHE A 168 9.39 -0.96 3.10
N VAL A 169 8.43 -1.90 3.08
CA VAL A 169 7.01 -1.60 3.31
C VAL A 169 6.77 -0.90 4.64
N LYS A 170 7.51 -1.27 5.70
CA LYS A 170 7.42 -0.63 7.02
C LYS A 170 7.81 0.85 6.96
N LEU A 171 8.86 1.19 6.20
CA LEU A 171 9.29 2.57 6.01
C LEU A 171 8.24 3.38 5.23
N GLN A 172 7.63 2.77 4.21
CA GLN A 172 6.54 3.37 3.44
C GLN A 172 5.30 3.62 4.30
N ILE A 173 4.92 2.65 5.14
CA ILE A 173 3.82 2.79 6.10
C ILE A 173 4.11 3.94 7.06
N LEU A 174 5.28 3.96 7.69
CA LEU A 174 5.65 5.00 8.66
C LEU A 174 5.64 6.40 8.04
N PHE A 175 6.13 6.53 6.80
CA PHE A 175 6.16 7.81 6.08
C PHE A 175 4.78 8.46 5.94
N ILE A 176 3.72 7.66 5.76
CA ILE A 176 2.33 8.13 5.68
C ILE A 176 1.68 8.18 7.07
N LYS A 177 1.94 7.19 7.93
CA LYS A 177 1.26 7.04 9.23
C LYS A 177 1.55 8.21 10.17
N GLN A 178 2.71 8.84 10.08
CA GLN A 178 3.08 10.02 10.87
C GLN A 178 2.35 11.31 10.45
N ARG A 179 1.61 11.31 9.34
CA ARG A 179 0.92 12.51 8.85
C ARG A 179 -0.33 12.83 9.67
N MET A 180 -0.61 14.12 9.81
CA MET A 180 -1.79 14.61 10.52
C MET A 180 -3.10 14.14 9.88
N THR A 181 -4.16 14.02 10.69
CA THR A 181 -5.48 13.52 10.26
C THR A 181 -6.02 14.28 9.06
N LYS A 182 -5.92 15.62 9.03
CA LYS A 182 -6.45 16.40 7.91
C LYS A 182 -5.74 16.11 6.57
N LEU A 183 -4.44 15.81 6.60
CA LEU A 183 -3.69 15.38 5.41
C LEU A 183 -4.06 13.94 5.01
N LYS A 184 -4.29 13.06 5.99
CA LYS A 184 -4.82 11.70 5.71
C LYS A 184 -6.19 11.71 5.04
N ASN A 185 -7.05 12.65 5.41
CA ASN A 185 -8.33 12.85 4.74
C ASN A 185 -8.14 13.23 3.26
N LEU A 186 -7.18 14.11 2.94
CA LEU A 186 -6.84 14.45 1.56
C LEU A 186 -6.25 13.25 0.79
N LEU A 187 -5.40 12.44 1.43
CA LEU A 187 -4.88 11.20 0.86
C LEU A 187 -6.00 10.22 0.51
N GLN A 188 -6.97 10.05 1.41
CA GLN A 188 -8.16 9.22 1.17
C GLN A 188 -9.01 9.76 0.03
N LEU A 189 -9.24 11.08 -0.02
CA LEU A 189 -9.97 11.74 -1.10
C LEU A 189 -9.32 11.49 -2.47
N MET A 190 -8.01 11.69 -2.57
CA MET A 190 -7.27 11.47 -3.82
C MET A 190 -7.28 10.00 -4.23
N LYS A 191 -7.07 9.08 -3.27
CA LYS A 191 -7.16 7.64 -3.53
C LYS A 191 -8.56 7.26 -4.03
N TYR A 192 -9.61 7.77 -3.40
CA TYR A 192 -10.99 7.55 -3.82
C TYR A 192 -11.22 8.04 -5.25
N TRP A 193 -10.89 9.30 -5.54
CA TRP A 193 -10.98 9.90 -6.88
C TRP A 193 -10.26 9.06 -7.93
N THR A 194 -9.06 8.54 -7.62
CA THR A 194 -8.35 7.65 -8.55
C THR A 194 -9.05 6.31 -8.82
N LYS A 195 -9.75 5.75 -7.82
CA LYS A 195 -10.46 4.48 -7.97
C LYS A 195 -11.76 4.65 -8.77
N VAL A 196 -12.50 5.75 -8.56
CA VAL A 196 -13.83 5.92 -9.15
C VAL A 196 -13.82 6.63 -10.51
N ASP A 197 -12.94 7.63 -10.69
CA ASP A 197 -13.04 8.55 -11.83
C ASP A 197 -11.79 8.69 -12.70
N ALA A 198 -10.59 8.42 -12.19
CA ALA A 198 -9.37 8.67 -12.98
C ALA A 198 -9.30 7.89 -14.29
N LYS A 199 -9.98 6.72 -14.39
CA LYS A 199 -10.12 5.98 -15.65
C LYS A 199 -10.85 6.80 -16.73
N SER A 200 -11.86 7.57 -16.34
CA SER A 200 -12.66 8.41 -17.23
C SER A 200 -11.87 9.62 -17.76
N PHE A 201 -10.77 9.98 -17.08
CA PHE A 201 -9.89 11.09 -17.48
C PHE A 201 -8.64 10.63 -18.25
N GLY A 202 -8.59 9.36 -18.67
CA GLY A 202 -7.44 8.82 -19.41
C GLY A 202 -6.14 8.79 -18.60
N CYS A 203 -6.20 9.02 -17.28
CA CYS A 203 -5.04 8.90 -16.42
C CYS A 203 -4.59 7.43 -16.44
N ARG A 204 -3.32 7.18 -16.77
CA ARG A 204 -2.69 5.87 -16.55
C ARG A 204 -2.93 5.47 -15.09
N LYS A 205 -3.06 4.17 -14.81
CA LYS A 205 -3.10 3.66 -13.43
C LYS A 205 -1.80 4.09 -12.72
N PHE A 206 -1.86 5.19 -11.97
CA PHE A 206 -0.79 5.54 -11.06
C PHE A 206 -0.79 4.53 -9.91
N PRO A 207 0.39 4.03 -9.50
CA PRO A 207 0.48 3.25 -8.27
C PRO A 207 -0.12 4.04 -7.10
N SER A 208 -0.93 3.39 -6.26
CA SER A 208 -1.63 4.06 -5.14
C SER A 208 -0.66 4.80 -4.21
N TYR A 209 0.56 4.28 -4.03
CA TYR A 209 1.58 4.90 -3.20
C TYR A 209 2.17 6.16 -3.86
N ALA A 210 2.38 6.17 -5.18
CA ALA A 210 2.84 7.36 -5.91
C ALA A 210 1.84 8.53 -5.75
N MET A 211 0.54 8.25 -5.82
CA MET A 211 -0.49 9.26 -5.55
C MET A 211 -0.37 9.84 -4.14
N CYS A 212 -0.09 9.00 -3.14
CA CYS A 212 0.13 9.46 -1.76
C CYS A 212 1.35 10.38 -1.66
N LEU A 213 2.44 10.05 -2.36
CA LEU A 213 3.64 10.88 -2.40
C LEU A 213 3.39 12.24 -3.04
N ILE A 214 2.62 12.28 -4.14
CA ILE A 214 2.26 13.54 -4.82
C ILE A 214 1.41 14.44 -3.91
N VAL A 215 0.46 13.86 -3.17
CA VAL A 215 -0.32 14.61 -2.17
C VAL A 215 0.55 15.20 -1.09
N ILE A 216 1.46 14.40 -0.52
CA ILE A 216 2.40 14.86 0.51
C ILE A 216 3.29 15.97 -0.04
N HIS A 217 3.91 15.76 -1.21
CA HIS A 217 4.71 16.79 -1.88
C HIS A 217 3.93 18.09 -2.05
N THR A 218 2.74 18.03 -2.63
CA THR A 218 1.88 19.21 -2.84
C THR A 218 1.65 19.95 -1.53
N TRP A 219 1.28 19.24 -0.46
CA TRP A 219 1.08 19.84 0.87
C TRP A 219 2.36 20.46 1.44
N GLU A 220 3.52 19.83 1.22
CA GLU A 220 4.81 20.37 1.65
C GLU A 220 5.20 21.65 0.91
N GLU A 221 4.99 21.72 -0.40
CA GLU A 221 5.26 22.93 -1.21
C GLU A 221 4.35 24.10 -0.81
N HIS A 222 3.18 23.82 -0.22
CA HIS A 222 2.28 24.84 0.33
C HIS A 222 2.61 25.23 1.78
N GLY A 223 3.79 24.89 2.29
CA GLY A 223 4.27 25.30 3.61
C GLY A 223 3.80 24.41 4.76
N LYS A 224 3.41 23.15 4.49
CA LYS A 224 2.98 22.17 5.50
C LYS A 224 1.88 22.70 6.46
N PRO A 225 0.81 23.34 5.94
CA PRO A 225 -0.18 23.97 6.79
C PRO A 225 -0.89 22.93 7.67
N GLN A 226 -1.05 23.25 8.96
CA GLN A 226 -1.80 22.39 9.91
C GLN A 226 -3.30 22.37 9.62
N ASN A 227 -3.82 23.41 8.97
CA ASN A 227 -5.21 23.51 8.57
C ASN A 227 -5.32 24.10 7.16
N PHE A 228 -6.22 23.55 6.35
CA PHE A 228 -6.46 24.00 4.97
C PHE A 228 -7.90 23.68 4.55
N LYS A 229 -8.42 24.39 3.55
CA LYS A 229 -9.70 24.04 2.91
C LYS A 229 -9.50 22.84 2.00
N MET A 230 -10.31 21.80 2.17
CA MET A 230 -10.14 20.53 1.46
C MET A 230 -10.30 20.71 -0.06
N GLU A 231 -11.18 21.60 -0.50
CA GLU A 231 -11.43 21.92 -1.92
C GLU A 231 -10.20 22.56 -2.57
N LYS A 232 -9.56 23.50 -1.85
CA LYS A 232 -8.34 24.16 -2.32
C LYS A 232 -7.18 23.17 -2.39
N ALA A 233 -7.04 22.32 -1.38
CA ALA A 233 -5.99 21.31 -1.36
C ALA A 233 -6.18 20.24 -2.44
N PHE A 234 -7.42 19.76 -2.64
CA PHE A 234 -7.76 18.84 -3.72
C PHE A 234 -7.44 19.44 -5.09
N LYS A 235 -7.86 20.70 -5.35
CA LYS A 235 -7.51 21.42 -6.57
C LYS A 235 -5.99 21.52 -6.76
N ALA A 236 -5.24 21.87 -5.71
CA ALA A 236 -3.79 21.98 -5.77
C ALA A 236 -3.10 20.66 -6.16
N VAL A 237 -3.59 19.53 -5.63
CA VAL A 237 -3.06 18.20 -6.01
C VAL A 237 -3.38 17.89 -7.48
N LEU A 238 -4.62 18.16 -7.94
CA LEU A 238 -4.98 17.97 -9.34
C LEU A 238 -4.15 18.86 -10.28
N THR A 239 -3.86 20.10 -9.89
CA THR A 239 -2.94 20.98 -10.64
C THR A 239 -1.51 20.42 -10.68
N THR A 240 -1.04 19.84 -9.57
CA THR A 240 0.28 19.18 -9.52
C THR A 240 0.33 17.97 -10.45
N LEU A 241 -0.74 17.17 -10.50
CA LEU A 241 -0.87 16.05 -11.43
C LEU A 241 -0.95 16.51 -12.89
N PHE A 242 -1.63 17.61 -13.17
CA PHE A 242 -1.66 18.20 -14.52
C PHE A 242 -0.26 18.59 -14.99
N ASN A 243 0.56 19.12 -14.07
CA ASN A 243 1.95 19.51 -14.32
C ASN A 243 2.97 18.40 -13.97
N TYR A 244 2.59 17.13 -14.06
CA TYR A 244 3.44 16.00 -13.62
C TYR A 244 4.84 15.97 -14.27
N GLN A 245 5.00 16.53 -15.47
CA GLN A 245 6.29 16.61 -16.16
C GLN A 245 7.33 17.47 -15.41
N GLN A 246 6.87 18.37 -14.54
CA GLN A 246 7.72 19.20 -13.69
C GLN A 246 7.97 18.57 -12.32
N LEU A 247 7.36 17.41 -12.02
CA LEU A 247 7.44 16.80 -10.71
C LEU A 247 8.77 16.08 -10.53
N HIS A 248 9.65 16.70 -9.75
CA HIS A 248 10.93 16.12 -9.35
C HIS A 248 11.08 16.23 -7.84
N LYS A 249 10.69 15.17 -7.11
CA LYS A 249 10.74 15.15 -5.64
C LYS A 249 11.40 13.90 -5.10
N VAL A 250 12.33 14.10 -4.18
CA VAL A 250 13.05 13.06 -3.42
C VAL A 250 13.00 13.44 -1.94
N TRP A 251 12.89 12.45 -1.06
CA TRP A 251 12.93 12.63 0.40
C TRP A 251 14.09 11.86 1.00
N PHE A 252 15.00 12.57 1.67
CA PHE A 252 16.15 11.99 2.38
C PHE A 252 15.80 11.64 3.84
N VAL A 253 14.77 10.80 4.01
CA VAL A 253 14.29 10.39 5.35
C VAL A 253 14.89 9.05 5.78
N ASN A 254 15.00 8.11 4.84
CA ASN A 254 15.47 6.75 5.11
C ASN A 254 16.84 6.46 4.45
N TYR A 255 17.38 7.42 3.70
CA TYR A 255 18.67 7.36 3.02
C TYR A 255 19.19 8.79 2.84
N ASP A 256 20.49 8.91 2.59
CA ASP A 256 21.15 10.20 2.38
C ASP A 256 21.30 10.56 0.90
N GLN A 257 21.77 11.78 0.65
CA GLN A 257 21.98 12.30 -0.70
C GLN A 257 23.07 11.55 -1.45
N SER A 258 24.12 11.07 -0.78
CA SER A 258 25.17 10.25 -1.39
C SER A 258 24.60 8.94 -1.96
N THR A 259 23.75 8.27 -1.20
CA THR A 259 23.07 7.04 -1.63
C THR A 259 22.19 7.30 -2.85
N TRP A 260 21.48 8.43 -2.88
CA TRP A 260 20.68 8.84 -4.05
C TRP A 260 21.54 9.10 -5.29
N GLN A 261 22.70 9.75 -5.14
CA GLN A 261 23.60 10.01 -6.27
C GLN A 261 24.09 8.71 -6.92
N CYS A 262 24.28 7.65 -6.13
CA CYS A 262 24.62 6.31 -6.65
C CYS A 262 23.53 5.69 -7.54
N PHE A 263 22.27 6.12 -7.44
CA PHE A 263 21.19 5.72 -8.35
C PHE A 263 21.23 6.44 -9.72
N GLY A 264 22.22 7.32 -9.94
CA GLY A 264 22.35 8.09 -11.17
C GLY A 264 21.76 9.51 -11.08
N GLY A 265 21.40 9.97 -9.88
CA GLY A 265 21.06 11.36 -9.57
C GLY A 265 19.80 11.93 -10.23
N CYS A 266 19.15 11.18 -11.12
CA CYS A 266 18.01 11.61 -11.90
C CYS A 266 16.87 10.59 -11.77
N PRO A 267 15.63 11.00 -11.43
CA PRO A 267 14.47 10.14 -11.58
C PRO A 267 14.29 9.89 -13.07
N ARG A 268 14.58 8.66 -13.51
CA ARG A 268 14.24 8.23 -14.87
C ARG A 268 12.72 8.13 -15.03
#